data_AF-A0A926AB23-F1
#
_entry.id   AF-A0A926AB23-F1
#
_cell.length_a   1.000
_cell.length_b   1.000
_cell.length_c   1.000
_cell.angle_alpha   90.00
_cell.angle_beta   90.00
_cell.angle_gamma   90.00
#
_symmetry.space_group_name_H-M   'P 1'
#
loop_
_entity.id
_entity.type
_entity.pdbx_description
1 polymer ?
#
loop_
_entity_poly.entity_id
_entity_poly.type
_entity_poly.pdbx_seq_one_letter_code
_entity_poly.pdbx_strand_id
1 'polypeptide(L)'
;MSARDQLENAYREWRRLAEVEGDAIRQSNWPLVENCQSSLHELQPRIIRWSQEARDEWQTLGCDVALEENNLRAIIGTLIEIERRNCAWLNDLREATQAEYSQLQQSGQTLRRVQRSYAPASAPAWSSFS
;
A
#
# COMPACT_ATOMS: atom_id res chain seq x y z
N MET A 1 32.00 10.62 2.67
CA MET A 1 31.02 9.80 1.92
C MET A 1 30.58 10.61 0.73
N SER A 2 30.65 10.05 -0.48
CA SER A 2 30.23 10.76 -1.71
C SER A 2 28.71 10.92 -1.76
N ALA A 3 28.20 11.83 -2.59
CA ALA A 3 26.76 11.96 -2.81
C ALA A 3 26.21 10.71 -3.51
N ARG A 4 27.03 10.07 -4.37
CA ARG A 4 26.77 8.76 -4.96
C ARG A 4 26.52 7.67 -3.91
N ASP A 5 27.39 7.55 -2.90
CA ASP A 5 27.23 6.52 -1.85
C ASP A 5 25.96 6.74 -1.03
N GLN A 6 25.62 8.01 -0.78
CA GLN A 6 24.39 8.37 -0.05
C GLN A 6 23.15 8.00 -0.87
N LEU A 7 23.18 8.29 -2.18
CA LEU A 7 22.10 7.96 -3.09
C LEU A 7 21.90 6.44 -3.24
N GLU A 8 22.99 5.66 -3.36
CA GLU A 8 22.89 4.20 -3.44
C GLU A 8 22.32 3.60 -2.15
N ASN A 9 22.77 4.07 -0.99
CA ASN A 9 22.22 3.64 0.30
C ASN A 9 20.75 4.00 0.43
N ALA A 10 20.33 5.17 -0.05
CA ALA A 10 18.93 5.57 -0.06
C ALA A 10 18.06 4.64 -0.91
N TYR A 11 18.52 4.24 -2.10
CA TYR A 11 17.78 3.29 -2.94
C TYR A 11 17.73 1.88 -2.34
N ARG A 12 18.80 1.45 -1.66
CA ARG A 12 18.79 0.17 -0.91
C ARG A 12 17.78 0.21 0.23
N GLU A 13 17.70 1.33 0.95
CA GLU A 13 16.74 1.50 2.04
C GLU A 13 15.30 1.54 1.50
N TRP A 14 15.06 2.25 0.40
CA TRP A 14 13.75 2.22 -0.27
C TRP A 14 13.34 0.80 -0.63
N ARG A 15 14.25 0.05 -1.26
CA ARG A 15 13.98 -1.35 -1.63
C ARG A 15 13.60 -2.19 -0.42
N ARG A 16 14.36 -2.06 0.67
CA ARG A 16 14.09 -2.77 1.92
C ARG A 16 12.71 -2.42 2.47
N LEU A 17 12.36 -1.14 2.53
CA LEU A 17 11.06 -0.68 3.01
C LEU A 17 9.92 -1.21 2.14
N ALA A 18 10.07 -1.18 0.82
CA ALA A 18 9.07 -1.69 -0.11
C ALA A 18 8.89 -3.23 -0.03
N GLU A 19 9.97 -3.97 0.24
CA GLU A 19 9.89 -5.43 0.49
C GLU A 19 9.17 -5.72 1.83
N VAL A 20 9.51 -4.99 2.89
CA VAL A 20 8.85 -5.11 4.21
C VAL A 20 7.38 -4.72 4.14
N GLU A 21 7.05 -3.66 3.41
CA GLU A 21 5.67 -3.26 3.16
C GLU A 21 4.89 -4.38 2.45
N GLY A 22 5.48 -4.98 1.42
CA GLY A 22 4.89 -6.12 0.71
C GLY A 22 4.59 -7.30 1.64
N ASP A 23 5.50 -7.61 2.56
CA ASP A 23 5.28 -8.62 3.60
C ASP A 23 4.16 -8.22 4.57
N ALA A 24 4.13 -6.95 4.97
CA ALA A 24 3.11 -6.42 5.88
C ALA A 24 1.70 -6.46 5.24
N ILE A 25 1.58 -6.12 3.95
CA ILE A 25 0.33 -6.24 3.18
C ILE A 25 -0.17 -7.68 3.18
N ARG A 26 0.72 -8.65 2.89
CA ARG A 26 0.36 -10.07 2.88
C ARG A 26 -0.09 -10.57 4.25
N GLN A 27 0.44 -10.00 5.32
CA GLN A 27 0.06 -10.33 6.70
C GLN A 27 -1.11 -9.49 7.23
N SER A 28 -1.68 -8.57 6.42
CA SER A 28 -2.67 -7.59 6.86
C SER A 28 -2.23 -6.76 8.08
N ASN A 29 -0.92 -6.52 8.22
CA ASN A 29 -0.33 -5.72 9.29
C ASN A 29 -0.32 -4.23 8.91
N TRP A 30 -1.50 -3.61 8.92
CA TRP A 30 -1.71 -2.23 8.50
C TRP A 30 -0.87 -1.18 9.23
N PRO A 31 -0.63 -1.28 10.55
CA PRO A 31 0.27 -0.35 11.24
C PRO A 31 1.70 -0.38 10.69
N LEU A 32 2.20 -1.57 10.29
CA LEU A 32 3.52 -1.69 9.70
C LEU A 32 3.56 -1.11 8.28
N VAL A 33 2.49 -1.27 7.50
CA VAL A 33 2.35 -0.63 6.17
C VAL A 33 2.41 0.89 6.30
N GLU A 34 1.67 1.47 7.26
CA GLU A 34 1.67 2.91 7.51
C GLU A 34 3.07 3.43 7.89
N ASN A 35 3.77 2.73 8.79
CA ASN A 35 5.14 3.07 9.16
C ASN A 35 6.12 3.00 7.97
N CYS A 36 5.97 2.01 7.09
CA CYS A 36 6.78 1.89 5.88
C CYS A 36 6.51 3.07 4.93
N GLN A 37 5.24 3.40 4.71
CA GLN A 37 4.82 4.53 3.87
C GLN A 37 5.31 5.88 4.42
N SER A 38 5.23 6.10 5.74
CA SER A 38 5.81 7.30 6.36
C SER A 38 7.33 7.37 6.16
N SER A 39 8.02 6.25 6.33
CA SER A 39 9.49 6.19 6.14
C SER A 39 9.88 6.46 4.68
N LEU A 40 9.13 5.93 3.71
CA LEU A 40 9.32 6.21 2.29
C LEU A 40 9.07 7.69 1.97
N HIS A 41 8.03 8.28 2.55
CA HIS A 41 7.72 9.70 2.38
C HIS A 41 8.84 10.61 2.89
N GLU A 42 9.46 10.27 4.03
CA GLU A 42 10.62 10.99 4.56
C GLU A 42 11.89 10.78 3.72
N LEU A 43 12.03 9.62 3.06
CA LEU A 43 13.19 9.27 2.25
C LEU A 43 13.18 9.97 0.88
N GLN A 44 12.01 10.18 0.30
CA GLN A 44 11.83 10.82 -1.02
C GLN A 44 12.54 12.18 -1.18
N PRO A 45 12.38 13.17 -0.27
CA PRO A 45 13.08 14.46 -0.41
C PRO A 45 14.61 14.30 -0.31
N ARG A 46 15.09 13.31 0.46
CA ARG A 46 16.54 13.04 0.57
C ARG A 46 17.09 12.48 -0.73
N ILE A 47 16.38 11.55 -1.37
CA ILE A 47 16.77 11.00 -2.69
C ILE A 47 16.80 12.10 -3.75
N ILE A 48 15.80 12.98 -3.79
CA ILE A 48 15.79 14.11 -4.74
C ILE A 48 17.04 14.97 -4.54
N ARG A 49 17.34 15.34 -3.29
CA ARG A 49 18.52 16.13 -2.97
C ARG A 49 19.82 15.42 -3.37
N TRP A 50 20.01 14.17 -2.96
CA TRP A 50 21.23 13.40 -3.27
C TRP A 50 21.38 13.10 -4.75
N SER A 51 20.28 12.98 -5.50
CA SER A 51 20.33 12.80 -6.96
C SER A 51 20.89 14.05 -7.66
N GLN A 52 20.54 15.24 -7.18
CA GLN A 52 21.08 16.49 -7.70
C GLN A 52 22.56 16.62 -7.33
N GLU A 53 22.90 16.39 -6.05
CA GLU A 53 24.29 16.46 -5.56
C GLU A 53 25.20 15.45 -6.29
N ALA A 54 24.72 14.22 -6.54
CA ALA A 54 25.47 13.20 -7.28
C ALA A 54 25.68 13.60 -8.75
N ARG A 55 24.68 14.23 -9.38
CA ARG A 55 24.82 14.71 -10.76
C ARG A 55 25.87 15.81 -10.88
N ASP A 56 25.88 16.75 -9.93
CA ASP A 56 26.86 17.83 -9.88
C ASP A 56 28.29 17.26 -9.60
N GLU A 57 28.38 16.22 -8.76
CA GLU A 57 29.63 15.49 -8.48
C GLU A 57 30.18 14.79 -9.74
N TRP A 58 29.32 14.11 -10.52
CA TRP A 58 29.74 13.45 -11.76
C TRP A 58 30.24 14.43 -12.83
N GLN A 59 29.59 15.59 -12.95
CA GLN A 59 30.03 16.65 -13.87
C GLN A 59 31.39 17.20 -13.46
N THR A 60 31.61 17.39 -12.15
CA THR A 60 32.87 17.92 -11.61
C THR A 60 34.03 16.93 -11.76
N LEU A 61 33.76 15.63 -11.61
CA LEU A 61 34.76 14.56 -11.71
C LEU A 61 35.02 14.10 -13.15
N GLY A 62 34.28 14.62 -14.15
CA GLY A 62 34.40 14.21 -15.54
C GLY A 62 33.95 12.77 -15.80
N CYS A 63 33.06 12.23 -14.96
CA CYS A 63 32.49 10.91 -15.15
C CYS A 63 31.55 10.88 -16.36
N ASP A 64 31.34 9.69 -16.93
CA ASP A 64 30.31 9.49 -17.96
C ASP A 64 28.92 9.56 -17.31
N VAL A 65 28.33 10.75 -17.35
CA VAL A 65 27.00 11.04 -16.80
C VAL A 65 25.93 10.15 -17.42
N ALA A 66 26.06 9.78 -18.70
CA ALA A 66 25.07 8.93 -19.37
C ALA A 66 25.10 7.50 -18.83
N LEU A 67 26.30 6.98 -18.55
CA LEU A 67 26.46 5.66 -17.93
C LEU A 67 25.86 5.64 -16.51
N GLU A 68 26.16 6.65 -15.70
CA GLU A 68 25.66 6.69 -14.32
C GLU A 68 24.14 6.94 -14.24
N GLU A 69 23.57 7.77 -15.11
CA GLU A 69 22.12 7.93 -15.23
C GLU A 69 21.43 6.61 -15.66
N ASN A 70 22.06 5.83 -16.55
CA ASN A 70 21.52 4.52 -16.95
C ASN A 70 21.52 3.52 -15.78
N ASN A 71 22.57 3.50 -14.96
CA ASN A 71 22.62 2.68 -13.75
C ASN A 71 21.50 3.05 -12.77
N LEU A 72 21.28 4.35 -12.55
CA LEU A 72 20.17 4.81 -11.71
C LEU A 72 18.81 4.41 -12.26
N ARG A 73 18.59 4.52 -13.58
CA ARG A 73 17.33 4.09 -14.21
C ARG A 73 17.06 2.60 -14.01
N ALA A 74 18.08 1.74 -14.05
CA ALA A 74 17.91 0.31 -13.79
C ALA A 74 17.45 0.04 -12.34
N ILE A 75 18.04 0.75 -11.37
CA ILE A 75 17.64 0.66 -9.95
C ILE A 75 16.20 1.15 -9.76
N ILE A 76 15.86 2.32 -10.33
CA ILE A 76 14.52 2.89 -10.27
C ILE A 76 13.50 1.96 -10.94
N GLY A 77 13.85 1.34 -12.07
CA GLY A 77 13.00 0.35 -12.74
C GLY A 77 12.66 -0.83 -11.84
N THR A 78 13.65 -1.36 -11.12
CA THR A 78 13.45 -2.44 -10.15
C THR A 78 12.51 -2.01 -9.01
N LEU A 79 12.66 -0.79 -8.51
CA LEU A 79 11.78 -0.24 -7.46
C LEU A 79 10.33 -0.09 -7.96
N ILE A 80 10.14 0.41 -9.18
CA ILE A 80 8.80 0.53 -9.81
C ILE A 80 8.12 -0.83 -9.92
N GLU A 81 8.85 -1.89 -10.25
CA GLU A 81 8.29 -3.24 -10.31
C GLU A 81 7.84 -3.76 -8.95
N ILE A 82 8.61 -3.49 -7.89
CA ILE A 82 8.24 -3.86 -6.51
C ILE A 82 6.97 -3.11 -6.08
N GLU A 83 6.90 -1.80 -6.31
CA GLU A 83 5.73 -0.99 -5.97
C GLU A 83 4.48 -1.44 -6.74
N ARG A 84 4.62 -1.75 -8.03
CA ARG A 84 3.51 -2.29 -8.84
C ARG A 84 2.97 -3.59 -8.26
N ARG A 85 3.85 -4.47 -7.80
CA ARG A 85 3.46 -5.73 -7.15
C ARG A 85 2.73 -5.48 -5.83
N ASN A 86 3.22 -4.56 -5.01
CA ASN A 86 2.56 -4.19 -3.75
C ASN A 86 1.16 -3.60 -4.01
N CYS A 87 1.02 -2.71 -5.01
CA CYS A 87 -0.28 -2.18 -5.42
C CYS A 87 -1.24 -3.28 -5.91
N ALA A 88 -0.74 -4.27 -6.66
CA ALA A 88 -1.57 -5.39 -7.09
C ALA A 88 -2.11 -6.19 -5.89
N TRP A 89 -1.24 -6.50 -4.91
CA TRP A 89 -1.68 -7.20 -3.68
C TRP A 89 -2.72 -6.42 -2.87
N LEU A 90 -2.56 -5.10 -2.76
CA LEU A 90 -3.55 -4.24 -2.10
C LEU A 90 -4.90 -4.28 -2.82
N ASN A 91 -4.90 -4.25 -4.16
CA ASN A 91 -6.12 -4.32 -4.95
C ASN A 91 -6.82 -5.67 -4.78
N ASP A 92 -6.07 -6.77 -4.87
CA ASP A 92 -6.61 -8.13 -4.68
C ASP A 92 -7.24 -8.28 -3.28
N LEU A 93 -6.55 -7.79 -2.24
CA LEU A 93 -7.04 -7.84 -0.86
C LEU A 93 -8.30 -6.99 -0.67
N ARG A 94 -8.35 -5.81 -1.31
CA ARG A 94 -9.53 -4.95 -1.28
C ARG A 94 -10.73 -5.63 -1.94
N GLU A 95 -10.54 -6.27 -3.09
CA GLU A 95 -11.60 -7.01 -3.78
C GLU A 95 -12.13 -8.18 -2.96
N ALA A 96 -11.22 -8.96 -2.34
CA ALA A 96 -11.60 -10.06 -1.46
C ALA A 96 -12.42 -9.57 -0.25
N THR A 97 -11.95 -8.52 0.42
CA THR A 97 -12.65 -7.94 1.59
C THR A 97 -14.03 -7.38 1.20
N GLN A 98 -14.14 -6.76 0.03
CA GLN A 98 -15.42 -6.24 -0.49
C GLN A 98 -16.41 -7.36 -0.79
N ALA A 99 -15.93 -8.49 -1.33
CA ALA A 99 -16.75 -9.67 -1.58
C ALA A 99 -17.27 -10.28 -0.27
N GLU A 100 -16.41 -10.44 0.73
CA GLU A 100 -16.79 -10.94 2.06
C GLU A 100 -17.82 -10.04 2.75
N TYR A 101 -17.61 -8.72 2.71
CA TYR A 101 -18.56 -7.75 3.25
C TYR A 101 -19.94 -7.89 2.59
N SER A 102 -19.97 -8.02 1.27
CA SER A 102 -21.21 -8.19 0.50
C SER A 102 -21.93 -9.49 0.88
N GLN A 103 -21.18 -10.59 1.07
CA GLN A 103 -21.73 -11.87 1.50
C GLN A 103 -22.30 -11.82 2.93
N LEU A 104 -21.60 -11.17 3.85
CA LEU A 104 -22.09 -10.94 5.22
C LEU A 104 -23.36 -10.10 5.23
N GLN A 105 -23.42 -9.05 4.41
CA GLN A 105 -24.60 -8.19 4.30
C GLN A 105 -25.82 -8.97 3.79
N GLN A 106 -25.64 -9.79 2.75
CA GLN A 106 -26.70 -10.66 2.22
C GLN A 106 -27.19 -11.68 3.26
N SER A 107 -26.25 -12.31 3.98
CA SER A 107 -26.57 -13.26 5.05
C SER A 107 -27.34 -12.60 6.19
N GLY A 108 -26.93 -11.40 6.60
CA GLY A 108 -27.63 -10.60 7.61
C GLY A 108 -29.04 -10.19 7.19
N GLN A 109 -29.25 -9.83 5.91
CA GLN A 109 -30.59 -9.56 5.37
C GLN A 109 -31.47 -10.81 5.38
N THR A 110 -30.93 -11.95 4.96
CA THR A 110 -31.63 -13.25 4.99
C THR A 110 -32.05 -13.63 6.40
N LEU A 111 -31.15 -13.52 7.38
CA LEU A 111 -31.44 -13.79 8.78
C LEU A 111 -32.54 -12.87 9.33
N ARG A 112 -32.50 -11.57 9.05
CA ARG A 112 -33.57 -10.63 9.45
C ARG A 112 -34.90 -10.99 8.81
N ARG A 113 -34.90 -11.44 7.55
CA ARG A 113 -36.12 -11.86 6.85
C ARG A 113 -36.71 -13.13 7.46
N VAL A 114 -35.87 -14.12 7.75
CA VAL A 114 -36.27 -15.36 8.44
C VAL A 114 -36.82 -15.03 9.82
N GLN A 115 -36.11 -14.22 10.62
CA GLN A 115 -36.58 -13.80 11.94
C GLN A 115 -37.93 -13.10 11.87
N ARG A 116 -38.19 -12.24 10.87
CA ARG A 116 -39.51 -11.62 10.68
C ARG A 116 -40.60 -12.62 10.30
N SER A 117 -40.30 -13.64 9.49
CA SER A 117 -41.28 -14.67 9.11
C SER A 117 -41.63 -15.63 10.25
N TYR A 118 -40.71 -15.83 11.20
CA TYR A 118 -40.91 -16.68 12.38
C TYR A 118 -41.25 -15.88 13.64
N ALA A 119 -41.29 -14.56 13.57
CA ALA A 119 -41.80 -13.74 14.67
C ALA A 119 -43.30 -13.99 14.81
N PRO A 120 -43.81 -14.28 16.02
CA PRO A 120 -45.24 -14.50 16.21
C PRO A 120 -45.99 -13.26 15.74
N ALA A 121 -47.02 -13.46 14.91
CA ALA A 121 -47.90 -12.39 14.47
C ALA A 121 -48.41 -11.67 15.73
N SER A 122 -48.02 -10.41 15.91
CA SER A 122 -48.60 -9.55 16.93
C SER A 122 -50.10 -9.62 16.76
N ALA A 123 -50.80 -10.22 17.74
CA ALA A 123 -52.24 -10.38 17.69
C ALA A 123 -52.85 -9.00 17.36
N PRO A 124 -53.80 -8.92 16.41
CA PRO A 124 -54.47 -7.66 16.14
C PRO A 124 -55.10 -7.21 17.46
N ALA A 125 -54.71 -6.04 17.94
CA ALA A 125 -55.33 -5.42 19.11
C ALA A 125 -56.78 -5.09 18.70
N TRP A 126 -57.68 -6.04 18.91
CA TRP A 126 -59.12 -5.81 18.85
C TRP A 126 -59.45 -4.88 20.01
N SER A 127 -59.42 -3.57 19.74
CA SER A 127 -60.02 -2.57 20.62
C SER A 127 -61.52 -2.82 20.64
N SER A 128 -61.97 -3.55 21.65
CA SER A 128 -63.37 -3.72 22.01
C SER A 128 -64.01 -2.34 22.23
N PHE A 129 -65.04 -2.04 21.43
CA PHE A 129 -66.01 -0.99 21.71
C PHE A 129 -66.72 -1.31 23.03
N SER A 130 -66.66 -0.40 24.01
CA SER A 130 -67.62 -0.23 25.12
C SER A 130 -67.44 1.17 25.69
#